data_AF-A0A4Q0VM10-F1
#
_entry.id   AF-A0A4Q0VM10-F1
#
_cell.length_a   1.000
_cell.length_b   1.000
_cell.length_c   1.000
_cell.angle_alpha   90.00
_cell.angle_beta   90.00
_cell.angle_gamma   90.00
#
_symmetry.space_group_name_H-M   'P 1'
#
loop_
_entity.id
_entity.type
_entity.pdbx_description
1 polymer ?
#
loop_
_entity_poly.entity_id
_entity_poly.type
_entity_poly.pdbx_seq_one_letter_code
_entity_poly.pdbx_strand_id
1 'polypeptide(L)'
;MKLKLFAVTFFVAALLIGCSSENNNEANTHTNIKELVNDYSVGNKTALRASITSQQLVVKESAGSEILYDLPEDEFFVSIAPYINETHP
;
A
#
# COMPACT_ATOMS: atom_id res chain seq x y z
N MET A 1 -25.62 16.25 45.92
CA MET A 1 -25.44 16.90 44.60
C MET A 1 -24.07 16.65 43.98
N LYS A 2 -22.98 16.60 44.75
CA LYS A 2 -21.61 16.38 44.22
C LYS A 2 -21.39 14.99 43.59
N LEU A 3 -22.03 13.94 44.11
CA LEU A 3 -21.91 12.57 43.56
C LEU A 3 -22.58 12.43 42.18
N LYS A 4 -23.69 13.16 41.94
CA LYS A 4 -24.33 13.22 40.62
C LYS A 4 -23.47 13.99 39.61
N LEU A 5 -22.73 15.00 40.08
CA LEU A 5 -21.79 15.76 39.26
C LEU A 5 -20.61 14.88 38.81
N PHE A 6 -20.06 14.03 39.70
CA PHE A 6 -18.98 13.09 39.35
C PHE A 6 -19.44 11.99 38.37
N ALA A 7 -20.66 11.48 38.50
CA ALA A 7 -21.20 10.45 37.61
C ALA A 7 -21.40 10.95 36.16
N VAL A 8 -21.78 12.22 35.98
CA VAL A 8 -21.98 12.83 34.66
C VAL A 8 -20.64 13.06 33.95
N THR A 9 -19.61 13.51 34.67
CA THR A 9 -18.28 13.73 34.09
C THR A 9 -17.61 12.42 33.64
N PHE A 10 -17.84 11.32 34.36
CA PHE A 10 -17.30 10.01 33.99
C PHE A 10 -17.98 9.43 32.73
N PHE A 11 -19.28 9.68 32.56
CA PHE A 11 -20.03 9.20 31.38
C PHE A 11 -19.64 9.93 30.09
N VAL A 12 -19.28 11.21 30.17
CA VAL A 12 -18.77 11.98 29.01
C VAL A 12 -17.39 11.51 28.57
N ALA A 13 -16.52 11.11 29.51
CA ALA A 13 -15.19 10.57 29.18
C ALA A 13 -15.26 9.22 28.44
N ALA A 14 -16.26 8.38 28.74
CA ALA A 14 -16.43 7.08 28.08
C ALA A 14 -16.85 7.20 26.60
N LEU A 15 -17.50 8.30 26.20
CA LEU A 15 -17.95 8.51 24.81
C LEU A 15 -16.83 8.94 23.85
N LEU A 16 -15.65 9.30 24.35
CA LEU A 16 -14.51 9.76 23.53
C LEU A 16 -13.57 8.64 23.08
N ILE A 17 -13.79 7.38 23.48
CA ILE A 17 -12.91 6.24 23.17
C ILE A 17 -13.33 5.55 21.85
N GLY A 18 -14.44 5.96 21.23
CA GLY A 18 -15.08 5.25 20.10
C GLY A 18 -14.72 5.72 18.68
N CYS A 19 -13.77 6.65 18.48
CA CYS A 19 -13.33 7.07 17.14
C CYS A 19 -11.83 6.81 16.97
N SER A 20 -11.50 5.53 16.79
CA SER A 20 -10.23 5.08 16.23
C SER A 20 -10.52 3.82 15.43
N SER A 21 -11.28 3.99 14.36
CA SER A 21 -11.46 2.98 13.31
C SER A 21 -10.94 3.56 12.01
N GLU A 22 -9.70 4.05 12.03
CA GLU A 22 -8.90 4.07 10.82
C GLU A 22 -8.36 2.64 10.68
N ASN A 23 -9.01 1.86 9.82
CA ASN A 23 -8.40 0.66 9.28
C ASN A 23 -7.36 1.12 8.24
N ASN A 24 -6.33 1.80 8.74
CA ASN A 24 -5.14 2.08 7.98
C ASN A 24 -4.43 0.74 7.91
N ASN A 25 -4.56 0.07 6.77
CA ASN A 25 -3.58 -0.90 6.34
C ASN A 25 -2.26 -0.13 6.21
N GLU A 26 -1.59 0.04 7.35
CA GLU A 26 -0.27 0.64 7.45
C GLU A 26 0.73 -0.35 6.84
N ALA A 27 0.85 -0.25 5.53
CA ALA A 27 2.08 -0.57 4.81
C ALA A 27 2.54 0.67 4.05
N ASN A 28 2.55 1.83 4.74
CA ASN A 28 3.21 3.04 4.25
C ASN A 28 4.41 3.36 5.15
N THR A 29 5.36 2.44 5.23
CA THR A 29 6.76 2.90 5.14
C THR A 29 6.83 3.64 3.81
N HIS A 30 7.25 4.92 3.78
CA HIS A 30 7.39 5.74 2.58
C HIS A 30 8.15 5.00 1.46
N THR A 31 7.43 4.17 0.72
CA THR A 31 8.00 3.32 -0.31
C THR A 31 7.87 4.15 -1.56
N ASN A 32 9.00 4.65 -2.04
CA ASN A 32 9.05 5.40 -3.27
C ASN A 32 8.67 4.46 -4.42
N ILE A 33 7.38 4.43 -4.77
CA ILE A 33 6.83 3.45 -5.72
C ILE A 33 7.52 3.54 -7.09
N LYS A 34 7.95 4.73 -7.50
CA LYS A 34 8.70 4.93 -8.74
C LYS A 34 10.06 4.25 -8.72
N GLU A 35 10.77 4.39 -7.61
CA GLU A 35 12.06 3.73 -7.40
C GLU A 35 11.89 2.21 -7.31
N LEU A 36 10.86 1.75 -6.61
CA LEU A 36 10.55 0.32 -6.51
C LEU A 36 10.23 -0.31 -7.88
N VAL A 37 9.36 0.35 -8.67
CA VAL A 37 9.02 -0.10 -10.02
C VAL A 37 10.26 -0.09 -10.91
N ASN A 38 11.09 0.96 -10.83
CA ASN A 38 12.34 1.02 -11.58
C ASN A 38 13.28 -0.14 -11.20
N ASP A 39 13.47 -0.39 -9.90
CA ASP A 39 14.38 -1.42 -9.41
C ASP A 39 13.98 -2.83 -9.85
N TYR A 40 12.68 -3.14 -9.87
CA TYR A 40 12.22 -4.41 -10.45
C TYR A 40 12.35 -4.42 -11.98
N SER A 41 12.09 -3.30 -12.66
CA SER A 41 12.13 -3.23 -14.13
C SER A 41 13.54 -3.39 -14.70
N VAL A 42 14.56 -2.84 -14.02
CA VAL A 42 15.97 -2.94 -14.43
C VAL A 42 16.70 -4.11 -13.78
N GLY A 43 16.05 -4.86 -12.89
CA GLY A 43 16.61 -6.04 -12.23
C GLY A 43 17.54 -5.74 -11.04
N ASN A 44 17.52 -4.53 -10.48
CA ASN A 44 18.21 -4.21 -9.22
C ASN A 44 17.61 -4.98 -8.03
N LYS A 45 16.31 -5.27 -8.09
CA LYS A 45 15.59 -6.06 -7.10
C LYS A 45 14.99 -7.29 -7.77
N THR A 46 15.05 -8.42 -7.08
CA THR A 46 14.52 -9.70 -7.55
C THR A 46 13.41 -10.20 -6.63
N ALA A 47 12.46 -10.90 -7.23
CA ALA A 47 11.34 -11.57 -6.54
C ALA A 47 10.98 -12.81 -7.35
N LEU A 48 10.16 -13.71 -6.78
CA LEU A 48 9.65 -14.86 -7.52
C LEU A 48 8.77 -14.42 -8.70
N ARG A 49 7.97 -13.36 -8.48
CA ARG A 49 7.18 -12.69 -9.53
C ARG A 49 7.05 -11.21 -9.17
N ALA A 50 7.21 -10.35 -10.16
CA ALA A 50 6.80 -8.95 -10.08
C ALA A 50 6.00 -8.61 -11.34
N SER A 51 4.79 -8.09 -11.15
CA SER A 51 3.91 -7.69 -12.26
C SER A 51 3.17 -6.42 -11.88
N ILE A 52 2.90 -5.56 -12.86
CA ILE A 52 2.27 -4.26 -12.64
C ILE A 52 1.02 -4.12 -13.50
N THR A 53 -0.02 -3.50 -12.94
CA THR A 53 -1.25 -3.09 -13.64
C THR A 53 -1.35 -1.55 -13.61
N SER A 54 -2.45 -0.99 -14.11
CA SER A 54 -2.74 0.45 -13.97
C SER A 54 -3.03 0.89 -12.54
N GLN A 55 -3.31 -0.02 -11.60
CA GLN A 55 -3.64 0.33 -10.22
C GLN A 55 -2.64 -0.20 -9.21
N GLN A 56 -1.92 -1.29 -9.50
CA GLN A 56 -1.13 -1.99 -8.48
C GLN A 56 0.17 -2.56 -9.04
N LEU A 57 1.21 -2.54 -8.21
CA LEU A 57 2.36 -3.41 -8.32
C LEU A 57 2.16 -4.63 -7.42
N VAL A 58 2.22 -5.83 -8.01
CA VAL A 58 2.06 -7.12 -7.33
C VAL A 58 3.42 -7.82 -7.26
N VAL A 59 3.92 -8.04 -6.04
CA VAL A 59 5.20 -8.71 -5.79
C VAL A 59 4.96 -10.01 -5.03
N LYS A 60 5.40 -11.13 -5.59
CA LYS A 60 5.46 -12.41 -4.90
C LYS A 60 6.89 -12.70 -4.49
N GLU A 61 7.13 -12.73 -3.19
CA GLU A 61 8.43 -13.03 -2.62
C GLU A 61 8.69 -14.54 -2.61
N SER A 62 9.97 -14.94 -2.51
CA SER A 62 10.39 -16.34 -2.50
C SER A 62 9.81 -17.15 -1.32
N ALA A 63 9.43 -16.47 -0.23
CA ALA A 63 8.77 -17.06 0.94
C ALA A 63 7.28 -17.39 0.68
N GLY A 64 6.75 -17.08 -0.51
CA GLY A 64 5.36 -17.35 -0.91
C GLY A 64 4.37 -16.25 -0.55
N SER A 65 4.78 -15.22 0.20
CA SER A 65 3.96 -14.04 0.50
C SER A 65 3.80 -13.15 -0.74
N GLU A 66 2.57 -12.69 -0.96
CA GLU A 66 2.24 -11.69 -1.97
C GLU A 66 2.04 -10.33 -1.30
N ILE A 67 2.66 -9.30 -1.87
CA ILE A 67 2.58 -7.92 -1.42
C ILE A 67 1.97 -7.10 -2.55
N LEU A 68 0.99 -6.28 -2.20
CA LEU A 68 0.30 -5.36 -3.10
C LEU A 68 0.68 -3.93 -2.74
N TYR A 69 1.15 -3.19 -3.74
CA TYR A 69 1.41 -1.75 -3.62
C TYR A 69 0.43 -1.01 -4.52
N ASP A 70 -0.40 -0.15 -3.95
CA ASP A 70 -1.29 0.71 -4.72
C ASP A 70 -0.48 1.80 -5.45
N LEU A 71 -0.87 2.08 -6.69
CA LEU A 71 -0.27 3.11 -7.53
C LEU A 71 -1.02 4.44 -7.38
N PRO A 72 -0.35 5.59 -7.59
CA PRO A 72 -1.03 6.89 -7.62
C PRO A 72 -2.08 6.94 -8.73
N GLU A 73 -3.27 7.47 -8.44
CA GLU A 73 -4.37 7.60 -9.40
C GLU A 73 -4.04 8.54 -10.59
N ASP A 74 -3.09 9.44 -10.40
CA ASP A 74 -2.67 10.48 -11.35
C ASP A 74 -1.36 10.19 -12.08
N GLU A 75 -0.75 9.01 -11.85
CA GLU A 75 0.45 8.55 -12.54
C GLU A 75 0.22 7.17 -13.19
N PHE A 76 0.89 6.89 -14.31
CA PHE A 76 0.85 5.57 -14.95
C PHE A 76 2.25 5.14 -15.40
N PHE A 77 2.52 3.84 -15.34
CA PHE A 77 3.80 3.25 -15.66
C PHE A 77 3.74 2.53 -17.00
N VAL A 78 4.69 2.85 -17.90
CA VAL A 78 4.77 2.24 -19.22
C VAL A 78 6.11 1.51 -19.33
N SER A 79 6.04 0.20 -19.59
CA SER A 79 7.21 -0.63 -19.92
C SER A 79 7.15 -1.01 -21.39
N ILE A 80 8.21 -0.72 -22.14
CA ILE A 80 8.29 -0.97 -23.59
C ILE A 80 9.55 -1.80 -23.86
N ALA A 81 9.36 -2.89 -24.59
CA ALA A 81 10.45 -3.69 -25.14
C ALA A 81 10.47 -3.50 -26.67
N PRO A 82 11.30 -2.57 -27.20
CA PRO A 82 11.43 -2.38 -28.64
C PRO A 82 11.95 -3.66 -29.30
N TYR A 83 11.48 -3.93 -30.53
CA TYR A 83 11.91 -5.06 -31.32
C TYR A 83 12.09 -4.65 -32.79
N ILE A 84 12.86 -5.42 -33.55
CA ILE A 84 13.11 -5.16 -34.97
C ILE A 84 12.21 -6.04 -35.85
N ASN A 85 12.18 -7.36 -35.61
CA ASN A 85 11.52 -8.31 -36.50
C ASN A 85 10.32 -9.00 -35.86
N GLU A 86 10.45 -9.50 -34.63
CA GLU A 86 9.42 -10.29 -33.95
C GLU A 86 9.21 -9.80 -32.51
N THR A 87 7.99 -9.99 -32.00
CA THR A 87 7.57 -9.62 -30.64
C THR A 87 6.69 -10.70 -30.04
N HIS A 88 6.36 -10.56 -28.76
CA HIS A 88 5.48 -11.47 -28.02
C HIS A 88 4.26 -10.69 -27.48
N PRO A 89 3.03 -11.23 -27.60
CA PRO A 89 1.86 -10.71 -26.90
C PRO A 89 1.86 -11.07 -25.41
#